data_AF-A0A969RZA3-F1
#
_entry.id   AF-A0A969RZA3-F1
#
_cell.length_a   1.000
_cell.length_b   1.000
_cell.length_c   1.000
_cell.angle_alpha   90.00
_cell.angle_beta   90.00
_cell.angle_gamma   90.00
#
_symmetry.space_group_name_H-M   'P 1'
#
loop_
_entity.id
_entity.type
_entity.pdbx_description
1 polymer ?
#
loop_
_entity_poly.entity_id
_entity_poly.type
_entity_poly.pdbx_seq_one_letter_code
_entity_poly.pdbx_strand_id
1 'polypeptide(L)'
;MGALKGGLATILLLLLGDFVSTFAYHVPEHVFGHFHCIVHHGKNRSFIHYAVLTRNPLVVLDGFLGAVPYFIFIPWLWQLSPGGTLLGLAFGEFHVVWRHVTALGWVTPQGVQWLCERLWLTTPERHWVHHENGNLAYGDIFTFYDQPAKRWLRWLRLVKRSYRQWRLSASSSVVSHSP
;
A
#
# COMPACT_ATOMS: atom_id res chain seq x y z
N MET A 1 -27.51 14.42 12.02
CA MET A 1 -26.63 13.44 12.73
C MET A 1 -26.15 12.29 11.84
N GLY A 2 -26.98 11.75 10.93
CA GLY A 2 -26.59 10.65 10.03
C GLY A 2 -25.45 10.98 9.04
N ALA A 3 -25.49 12.16 8.40
CA ALA A 3 -24.45 12.57 7.45
C ALA A 3 -23.06 12.72 8.10
N LEU A 4 -23.00 13.26 9.32
CA LEU A 4 -21.75 13.39 10.08
C LEU A 4 -21.15 12.02 10.44
N LYS A 5 -21.98 11.09 10.92
CA LYS A 5 -21.56 9.71 11.20
C LYS A 5 -21.10 8.99 9.94
N GLY A 6 -21.78 9.22 8.81
CA GLY A 6 -21.41 8.70 7.50
C GLY A 6 -20.03 9.19 7.08
N GLY A 7 -19.82 10.51 7.04
CA GLY A 7 -18.52 11.10 6.68
C GLY A 7 -17.39 10.66 7.61
N LEU A 8 -17.66 10.56 8.92
CA LEU A 8 -16.69 10.07 9.88
C LEU A 8 -16.30 8.61 9.62
N ALA A 9 -17.27 7.72 9.39
CA ALA A 9 -17.00 6.32 9.07
C ALA A 9 -16.19 6.18 7.77
N THR A 10 -16.53 6.96 6.74
CA THR A 10 -15.78 7.01 5.48
C THR A 10 -14.32 7.43 5.71
N ILE A 11 -14.10 8.55 6.39
CA ILE A 11 -12.74 9.08 6.63
C ILE A 11 -11.93 8.13 7.50
N LEU A 12 -12.51 7.58 8.57
CA LEU A 12 -11.83 6.63 9.44
C LEU A 12 -11.43 5.36 8.69
N LEU A 13 -12.32 4.82 7.84
CA LEU A 13 -12.02 3.64 7.04
C LEU A 13 -10.82 3.89 6.12
N LEU A 14 -10.82 5.01 5.40
CA LEU A 14 -9.74 5.37 4.48
C LEU A 14 -8.42 5.59 5.23
N LEU A 15 -8.44 6.31 6.35
CA LEU A 15 -7.25 6.59 7.15
C LEU A 15 -6.63 5.32 7.74
N LEU A 16 -7.46 4.46 8.35
CA LEU A 16 -7.00 3.25 9.01
C LEU A 16 -6.61 2.17 8.00
N GLY A 17 -7.39 2.02 6.91
CA GLY A 17 -7.08 1.10 5.84
C GLY A 17 -5.76 1.44 5.15
N ASP A 18 -5.53 2.70 4.81
CA ASP A 18 -4.26 3.15 4.22
C ASP A 18 -3.10 3.03 5.21
N PHE A 19 -3.32 3.30 6.50
CA PHE A 19 -2.30 3.09 7.53
C PHE A 19 -1.86 1.61 7.58
N VAL A 20 -2.81 0.69 7.72
CA VAL A 20 -2.49 -0.74 7.80
C VAL A 20 -1.90 -1.24 6.47
N SER A 21 -2.45 -0.82 5.34
CA SER A 21 -1.92 -1.15 4.01
C SER A 21 -0.47 -0.69 3.88
N THR A 22 -0.17 0.56 4.20
CA THR A 22 1.17 1.13 4.07
C THR A 22 2.18 0.48 5.04
N PHE A 23 1.87 0.41 6.33
CA PHE A 23 2.86 0.05 7.35
C PHE A 23 2.96 -1.44 7.66
N ALA A 24 1.86 -2.18 7.53
CA ALA A 24 1.81 -3.60 7.87
C ALA A 24 1.91 -4.52 6.65
N TYR A 25 1.58 -4.03 5.46
CA TYR A 25 1.63 -4.83 4.23
C TYR A 25 2.68 -4.29 3.25
N HIS A 26 2.48 -3.10 2.70
CA HIS A 26 3.25 -2.55 1.58
C HIS A 26 4.73 -2.36 1.93
N VAL A 27 5.08 -1.59 2.98
CA VAL A 27 6.49 -1.37 3.36
C VAL A 27 7.21 -2.67 3.79
N PRO A 28 6.62 -3.56 4.61
CA PRO A 28 7.22 -4.86 4.91
C PRO A 28 7.44 -5.72 3.66
N GLU A 29 6.53 -5.68 2.69
CA GLU A 29 6.66 -6.42 1.44
C GLU A 29 7.88 -5.95 0.63
N HIS A 30 8.13 -4.63 0.56
CA HIS A 30 9.36 -4.08 -0.02
C HIS A 30 10.67 -4.53 0.66
N VAL A 31 10.60 -5.03 1.89
CA VAL A 31 11.79 -5.46 2.65
C VAL A 31 11.94 -6.97 2.66
N PHE A 32 10.88 -7.72 2.95
CA PHE A 32 10.91 -9.17 3.17
C PHE A 32 10.19 -9.95 2.08
N GLY A 33 9.23 -9.32 1.42
CA GLY A 33 8.43 -9.90 0.36
C GLY A 33 9.17 -9.94 -0.97
N HIS A 34 8.59 -10.72 -1.87
CA HIS A 34 8.99 -10.79 -3.28
C HIS A 34 7.78 -10.55 -4.19
N PHE A 35 6.57 -10.51 -3.66
CA PHE A 35 5.33 -10.73 -4.39
C PHE A 35 4.78 -9.45 -5.01
N HIS A 36 4.48 -8.45 -4.20
CA HIS A 36 4.11 -7.11 -4.67
C HIS A 36 5.31 -6.47 -5.39
N CYS A 37 6.56 -6.76 -5.02
CA CYS A 37 7.71 -6.36 -5.84
C CYS A 37 7.69 -6.99 -7.26
N ILE A 38 7.34 -8.27 -7.42
CA ILE A 38 7.25 -8.93 -8.73
C ILE A 38 6.04 -8.43 -9.53
N VAL A 39 4.89 -8.27 -8.86
CA VAL A 39 3.60 -7.95 -9.48
C VAL A 39 3.46 -6.45 -9.76
N HIS A 40 3.80 -5.57 -8.81
CA HIS A 40 3.67 -4.13 -8.93
C HIS A 40 4.92 -3.42 -9.47
N HIS A 41 6.14 -3.94 -9.26
CA HIS A 41 7.38 -3.33 -9.80
C HIS A 41 8.00 -4.10 -10.98
N GLY A 42 7.33 -5.11 -11.51
CA GLY A 42 7.79 -5.87 -12.68
C GLY A 42 7.98 -5.00 -13.94
N LYS A 43 8.97 -5.35 -14.77
CA LYS A 43 9.31 -4.62 -16.02
C LYS A 43 8.20 -4.61 -17.08
N ASN A 44 7.27 -5.57 -17.04
CA ASN A 44 6.14 -5.64 -17.96
C ASN A 44 4.92 -4.93 -17.36
N ARG A 45 4.95 -3.60 -17.50
CA ARG A 45 4.06 -2.63 -16.87
C ARG A 45 2.64 -2.64 -17.46
N SER A 46 1.69 -3.26 -16.77
CA SER A 46 0.51 -2.57 -16.22
C SER A 46 -0.32 -3.53 -15.36
N PHE A 47 -0.67 -3.10 -14.15
CA PHE A 47 -1.47 -3.87 -13.18
C PHE A 47 -2.79 -4.36 -13.80
N ILE A 48 -3.46 -3.51 -14.60
CA ILE A 48 -4.74 -3.84 -15.23
C ILE A 48 -4.59 -4.89 -16.34
N HIS A 49 -3.59 -4.77 -17.22
CA HIS A 49 -3.41 -5.72 -18.32
C HIS A 49 -2.97 -7.10 -17.80
N TYR A 50 -2.26 -7.16 -16.68
CA TYR A 50 -1.84 -8.43 -16.08
C TYR A 50 -2.94 -9.03 -15.17
N ALA A 51 -3.54 -8.26 -14.26
CA ALA A 51 -4.57 -8.77 -13.33
C ALA A 51 -5.84 -9.24 -14.04
N VAL A 52 -6.38 -8.43 -14.95
CA VAL A 52 -7.70 -8.65 -15.57
C VAL A 52 -7.58 -9.52 -16.82
N LEU A 53 -6.56 -9.30 -17.64
CA LEU A 53 -6.40 -10.01 -18.92
C LEU A 53 -5.69 -11.36 -18.80
N THR A 54 -4.69 -11.50 -17.92
CA THR A 54 -3.93 -12.77 -17.79
C THR A 54 -4.45 -13.73 -16.73
N ARG A 55 -5.47 -13.35 -15.94
CA ARG A 55 -6.07 -14.15 -14.82
C ARG A 55 -5.01 -14.79 -13.90
N ASN A 56 -3.88 -14.12 -13.71
CA ASN A 56 -2.81 -14.67 -12.91
C ASN A 56 -3.25 -14.70 -11.43
N PRO A 57 -3.37 -15.88 -10.80
CA PRO A 57 -3.88 -16.01 -9.43
C PRO A 57 -3.02 -15.25 -8.41
N LEU A 58 -1.74 -15.04 -8.74
CA LEU A 58 -0.84 -14.28 -7.90
C LEU A 58 -1.22 -12.79 -7.87
N VAL A 59 -1.59 -12.22 -9.00
CA VAL A 59 -1.99 -10.81 -9.08
C VAL A 59 -3.33 -10.58 -8.38
N VAL A 60 -4.25 -11.55 -8.49
CA VAL A 60 -5.54 -11.53 -7.77
C VAL A 60 -5.32 -11.59 -6.27
N LEU A 61 -4.41 -12.46 -5.80
CA LEU A 61 -4.05 -12.55 -4.39
C LEU A 61 -3.43 -11.24 -3.89
N ASP A 62 -2.60 -10.59 -4.70
CA ASP A 62 -1.97 -9.31 -4.36
C ASP A 62 -3.01 -8.19 -4.22
N GLY A 63 -3.95 -8.11 -5.16
CA GLY A 63 -5.10 -7.22 -5.08
C GLY A 63 -5.97 -7.49 -3.83
N PHE A 64 -6.18 -8.76 -3.48
CA PHE A 64 -6.91 -9.12 -2.27
C PHE A 64 -6.15 -8.71 -1.00
N LEU A 65 -4.85 -8.97 -0.93
CA LEU A 65 -4.01 -8.59 0.22
C LEU A 65 -3.90 -7.07 0.39
N GLY A 66 -3.94 -6.30 -0.71
CA GLY A 66 -4.05 -4.85 -0.66
C GLY A 66 -5.41 -4.33 -0.17
N ALA A 67 -6.49 -5.10 -0.34
CA ALA A 67 -7.84 -4.73 0.11
C ALA A 67 -8.15 -5.15 1.56
N VAL A 68 -7.53 -6.23 2.05
CA VAL A 68 -7.69 -6.74 3.43
C VAL A 68 -7.56 -5.63 4.51
N PRO A 69 -6.57 -4.72 4.45
CA PRO A 69 -6.44 -3.61 5.40
C PRO A 69 -7.71 -2.76 5.58
N TYR A 70 -8.56 -2.66 4.57
CA TYR A 70 -9.82 -1.92 4.64
C TYR A 70 -10.95 -2.80 5.21
N PHE A 71 -11.01 -4.06 4.79
CA PHE A 71 -12.07 -4.97 5.23
C PHE A 71 -12.03 -5.30 6.73
N ILE A 72 -10.84 -5.32 7.33
CA ILE A 72 -10.74 -5.56 8.78
C ILE A 72 -11.51 -4.52 9.59
N PHE A 73 -11.71 -3.28 9.13
CA PHE A 73 -12.42 -2.28 9.94
C PHE A 73 -13.95 -2.32 9.76
N ILE A 74 -14.48 -3.13 8.84
CA ILE A 74 -15.92 -3.19 8.55
C ILE A 74 -16.75 -3.46 9.81
N PRO A 75 -16.51 -4.52 10.62
CA PRO A 75 -17.40 -4.85 11.74
C PRO A 75 -17.60 -3.70 12.72
N TRP A 76 -16.56 -2.89 12.93
CA TRP A 76 -16.57 -1.73 13.82
C TRP A 76 -17.21 -0.50 13.17
N LEU A 77 -16.81 -0.14 11.95
CA LEU A 77 -17.31 1.06 11.27
C LEU A 77 -18.75 0.89 10.77
N TRP A 78 -19.19 -0.35 10.53
CA TRP A 78 -20.58 -0.67 10.20
C TRP A 78 -21.54 -0.29 11.33
N GLN A 79 -21.12 -0.41 12.60
CA GLN A 79 -21.91 0.04 13.75
C GLN A 79 -22.02 1.57 13.81
N LEU A 80 -21.04 2.29 13.27
CA LEU A 80 -21.06 3.75 13.22
C LEU A 80 -21.95 4.26 12.07
N SER A 81 -21.73 3.73 10.87
CA SER A 81 -22.55 4.01 9.69
C SER A 81 -22.28 2.96 8.59
N PRO A 82 -23.26 2.09 8.26
CA PRO A 82 -23.14 1.19 7.11
C PRO A 82 -22.92 1.95 5.80
N GLY A 83 -23.69 3.02 5.57
CA GLY A 83 -23.55 3.86 4.38
C GLY A 83 -22.18 4.53 4.27
N GLY A 84 -21.65 5.08 5.37
CA GLY A 84 -20.31 5.66 5.39
C GLY A 84 -19.20 4.63 5.16
N THR A 85 -19.38 3.42 5.70
CA THR A 85 -18.46 2.29 5.47
C THR A 85 -18.44 1.88 4.00
N LEU A 86 -19.61 1.70 3.38
CA LEU A 86 -19.71 1.38 1.95
C LEU A 86 -19.12 2.48 1.07
N LEU A 87 -19.35 3.75 1.39
CA LEU A 87 -18.73 4.87 0.69
C LEU A 87 -17.22 4.86 0.81
N GLY A 88 -16.67 4.59 2.00
CA GLY A 88 -15.21 4.50 2.18
C GLY A 88 -14.59 3.35 1.39
N LEU A 89 -15.24 2.18 1.34
CA LEU A 89 -14.79 1.07 0.48
C LEU A 89 -14.81 1.47 -1.01
N ALA A 90 -15.90 2.10 -1.46
CA ALA A 90 -16.03 2.53 -2.84
C ALA A 90 -14.99 3.59 -3.22
N PHE A 91 -14.75 4.58 -2.36
CA PHE A 91 -13.71 5.59 -2.57
C PHE A 91 -12.30 5.00 -2.52
N GLY A 92 -12.04 4.06 -1.61
CA GLY A 92 -10.77 3.35 -1.54
C GLY A 92 -10.48 2.60 -2.83
N GLU A 93 -11.43 1.79 -3.30
CA GLU A 93 -11.30 1.03 -4.56
C GLU A 93 -11.14 1.95 -5.77
N PHE A 94 -11.96 3.00 -5.86
CA PHE A 94 -11.83 3.99 -6.92
C PHE A 94 -10.43 4.62 -6.92
N HIS A 95 -9.91 5.00 -5.75
CA HIS A 95 -8.58 5.61 -5.64
C HIS A 95 -7.48 4.62 -6.03
N VAL A 96 -7.61 3.34 -5.66
CA VAL A 96 -6.67 2.28 -6.06
C VAL A 96 -6.61 2.12 -7.57
N VAL A 97 -7.75 2.12 -8.26
CA VAL A 97 -7.78 2.06 -9.73
C VAL A 97 -7.23 3.34 -10.35
N TRP A 98 -7.69 4.50 -9.85
CA TRP A 98 -7.34 5.80 -10.39
C TRP A 98 -5.83 6.05 -10.33
N ARG A 99 -5.15 5.75 -9.22
CA ARG A 99 -3.70 6.00 -9.10
C ARG A 99 -2.82 5.18 -10.06
N HIS A 100 -3.37 4.21 -10.79
CA HIS A 100 -2.63 3.43 -11.79
C HIS A 100 -2.82 3.91 -13.23
N VAL A 101 -3.65 4.94 -13.48
CA VAL A 101 -3.97 5.34 -14.86
C VAL A 101 -2.83 6.06 -15.60
N THR A 102 -1.78 6.55 -14.90
CA THR A 102 -0.59 7.13 -15.55
C THR A 102 0.10 6.14 -16.49
N ALA A 103 0.04 4.84 -16.19
CA ALA A 103 0.56 3.79 -17.08
C ALA A 103 -0.15 3.77 -18.46
N LEU A 104 -1.35 4.33 -18.55
CA LEU A 104 -2.15 4.45 -19.77
C LEU A 104 -1.98 5.81 -20.48
N GLY A 105 -1.03 6.63 -20.04
CA GLY A 105 -0.77 7.97 -20.59
C GLY A 105 -1.65 9.07 -20.00
N TRP A 106 -2.38 8.80 -18.92
CA TRP A 106 -3.14 9.83 -18.21
C TRP A 106 -2.23 10.85 -17.53
N VAL A 107 -2.65 12.11 -17.57
CA VAL A 107 -2.07 13.23 -16.80
C VAL A 107 -3.17 13.93 -16.02
N THR A 108 -3.00 14.05 -14.72
CA THR A 108 -3.95 14.69 -13.81
C THR A 108 -4.09 16.18 -14.14
N PRO A 109 -5.31 16.69 -14.39
CA PRO A 109 -5.54 18.11 -14.64
C PRO A 109 -5.07 18.98 -13.47
N GLN A 110 -4.53 20.16 -13.76
CA GLN A 110 -3.92 21.04 -12.76
C GLN A 110 -4.85 21.38 -11.57
N GLY A 111 -6.15 21.59 -11.83
CA GLY A 111 -7.12 21.85 -10.75
C GLY A 111 -7.33 20.65 -9.82
N VAL A 112 -7.31 19.43 -10.36
CA VAL A 112 -7.40 18.19 -9.58
C VAL A 112 -6.12 17.98 -8.79
N GLN A 113 -4.96 18.22 -9.40
CA GLN A 113 -3.67 18.12 -8.73
C GLN A 113 -3.59 19.07 -7.53
N TRP A 114 -3.98 20.34 -7.71
CA TRP A 114 -4.02 21.33 -6.64
C TRP A 114 -4.92 20.88 -5.47
N LEU A 115 -6.08 20.29 -5.78
CA LEU A 115 -6.98 19.76 -4.76
C LEU A 115 -6.36 18.57 -4.01
N CYS A 116 -5.75 17.63 -4.74
CA CYS A 116 -5.08 16.48 -4.15
C CYS A 116 -3.93 16.90 -3.22
N GLU A 117 -3.13 17.88 -3.61
CA GLU A 117 -2.05 18.41 -2.78
C GLU A 117 -2.59 19.02 -1.47
N ARG A 118 -3.70 19.76 -1.54
CA ARG A 118 -4.35 20.36 -0.35
C ARG A 118 -4.96 19.31 0.57
N LEU A 119 -5.47 18.21 0.02
CA LEU A 119 -6.09 17.10 0.75
C LEU A 119 -5.10 15.98 1.09
N TRP A 120 -3.82 16.16 0.76
CA TRP A 120 -2.77 15.14 0.90
C TRP A 120 -3.09 13.82 0.18
N LEU A 121 -3.81 13.84 -0.94
CA LEU A 121 -4.15 12.65 -1.71
C LEU A 121 -3.04 12.24 -2.69
N THR A 122 -2.83 10.94 -2.83
CA THR A 122 -1.84 10.37 -3.74
C THR A 122 -2.37 10.39 -5.17
N THR A 123 -1.80 11.27 -5.99
CA THR A 123 -2.09 11.35 -7.43
C THR A 123 -1.50 10.16 -8.21
N PRO A 124 -2.05 9.83 -9.40
CA PRO A 124 -1.48 8.83 -10.30
C PRO A 124 0.03 9.01 -10.58
N GLU A 125 0.48 10.25 -10.81
CA GLU A 125 1.88 10.56 -11.12
C GLU A 125 2.80 10.29 -9.93
N ARG A 126 2.35 10.64 -8.73
CA ARG A 126 3.07 10.36 -7.49
C ARG A 126 3.19 8.86 -7.23
N HIS A 127 2.09 8.12 -7.43
CA HIS A 127 2.10 6.66 -7.33
C HIS A 127 3.02 6.03 -8.39
N TRP A 128 3.10 6.63 -9.58
CA TRP A 128 4.05 6.22 -10.61
C TRP A 128 5.51 6.41 -10.21
N VAL A 129 5.86 7.50 -9.52
CA VAL A 129 7.20 7.69 -8.95
C VAL A 129 7.57 6.57 -7.98
N HIS A 130 6.60 6.07 -7.20
CA HIS A 130 6.81 4.89 -6.36
C HIS A 130 7.08 3.64 -7.22
N HIS A 131 6.30 3.41 -8.28
CA HIS A 131 6.55 2.30 -9.21
C HIS A 131 7.96 2.33 -9.82
N GLU A 132 8.46 3.51 -10.18
CA GLU A 132 9.82 3.69 -10.72
C GLU A 132 10.90 3.51 -9.66
N ASN A 133 10.65 3.97 -8.43
CA ASN A 133 11.56 3.81 -7.30
C ASN A 133 10.77 3.46 -6.04
N GLY A 134 10.72 2.16 -5.72
CA GLY A 134 10.00 1.63 -4.57
C GLY A 134 10.47 2.13 -3.20
N ASN A 135 11.46 3.03 -3.13
CA ASN A 135 11.88 3.71 -1.89
C ASN A 135 11.20 5.06 -1.65
N LEU A 136 10.39 5.54 -2.59
CA LEU A 136 9.83 6.89 -2.61
C LEU A 136 8.30 6.86 -2.65
N ALA A 137 7.65 7.96 -2.27
CA ALA A 137 6.23 8.20 -2.52
C ALA A 137 5.26 7.13 -1.94
N TYR A 138 5.49 6.71 -0.69
CA TYR A 138 4.56 5.84 0.03
C TYR A 138 3.27 6.55 0.45
N GLY A 139 2.25 5.76 0.81
CA GLY A 139 0.90 6.21 1.14
C GLY A 139 -0.04 5.89 -0.02
N ASP A 140 -0.92 4.92 0.18
CA ASP A 140 -1.75 4.40 -0.90
C ASP A 140 -2.84 5.39 -1.32
N ILE A 141 -3.37 6.11 -0.34
CA ILE A 141 -4.37 7.16 -0.52
C ILE A 141 -3.81 8.50 -0.03
N PHE A 142 -3.11 8.51 1.10
CA PHE A 142 -2.64 9.72 1.77
C PHE A 142 -1.13 9.87 1.75
N THR A 143 -0.67 10.96 1.13
CA THR A 143 0.74 11.31 0.96
C THR A 143 1.48 11.61 2.27
N PHE A 144 0.77 11.97 3.35
CA PHE A 144 1.40 12.25 4.64
C PHE A 144 1.99 10.98 5.30
N TYR A 145 1.62 9.79 4.84
CA TYR A 145 2.26 8.55 5.28
C TYR A 145 3.65 8.32 4.66
N ASP A 146 4.06 9.08 3.63
CA ASP A 146 5.33 8.87 2.91
C ASP A 146 6.56 8.93 3.83
N GLN A 147 6.67 10.00 4.63
CA GLN A 147 7.81 10.20 5.51
C GLN A 147 7.91 9.16 6.64
N PRO A 148 6.82 8.86 7.38
CA PRO A 148 6.87 7.78 8.36
C PRO A 148 7.15 6.42 7.70
N ALA A 149 6.58 6.13 6.52
CA ALA A 149 6.84 4.88 5.80
C ALA A 149 8.31 4.73 5.39
N LYS A 150 8.97 5.80 4.92
CA LYS A 150 10.42 5.80 4.64
C LYS A 150 11.28 5.54 5.87
N ARG A 151 10.86 6.04 7.04
CA ARG A 151 11.56 5.75 8.32
C ARG A 151 11.38 4.28 8.67
N TRP A 152 10.16 3.77 8.53
CA TRP A 152 9.84 2.37 8.77
C TRP A 152 10.62 1.42 7.86
N LEU A 153 10.68 1.71 6.56
CA LEU A 153 11.48 0.99 5.58
C LEU A 153 12.95 0.88 5.99
N ARG A 154 13.55 2.01 6.38
CA ARG A 154 14.95 2.05 6.83
C ARG A 154 15.15 1.19 8.07
N TRP A 155 14.26 1.29 9.04
CA TRP A 155 14.32 0.48 10.26
C TRP A 155 14.22 -1.02 9.95
N LEU A 156 13.23 -1.44 9.15
CA LEU A 156 13.07 -2.85 8.77
C LEU A 156 14.28 -3.42 8.02
N ARG A 157 14.93 -2.62 7.18
CA ARG A 157 16.18 -3.02 6.52
C ARG A 157 17.32 -3.24 7.51
N LEU A 158 17.43 -2.40 8.54
CA LEU A 158 18.39 -2.59 9.62
C LEU A 158 18.10 -3.87 10.42
N VAL A 159 16.84 -4.14 10.73
CA VAL A 159 16.41 -5.39 11.38
C VAL A 159 16.78 -6.61 10.52
N LYS A 160 16.44 -6.59 9.22
CA LYS A 160 16.79 -7.66 8.27
C LYS A 160 18.29 -7.92 8.21
N ARG A 161 19.10 -6.85 8.18
CA ARG A 161 20.57 -6.96 8.16
C ARG A 161 21.11 -7.55 9.47
N SER A 162 20.63 -7.06 10.60
CA SER A 162 21.07 -7.51 11.93
C SER A 162 20.73 -8.99 12.15
N TYR A 163 19.53 -9.41 11.75
CA TYR A 163 19.11 -10.82 11.80
C TYR A 163 20.00 -11.71 10.93
N ARG A 164 20.35 -11.27 9.70
CA ARG A 164 21.26 -12.01 8.82
C ARG A 164 22.65 -12.16 9.44
N GLN A 165 23.19 -11.11 10.05
CA GLN A 165 24.50 -11.13 10.71
C GLN A 165 24.49 -12.09 11.89
N TRP A 166 23.49 -11.99 12.77
CA TRP A 166 23.31 -12.89 13.90
C TRP A 166 23.25 -14.36 13.45
N ARG A 167 22.47 -14.66 12.40
CA ARG A 167 22.36 -16.02 11.85
C ARG A 167 23.70 -16.55 11.36
N LEU A 168 24.49 -15.74 10.65
CA LEU A 168 25.81 -16.13 10.15
C LEU A 168 26.78 -16.42 11.30
N SER A 169 26.83 -15.57 12.32
CA SER A 169 27.67 -15.79 13.50
C SER A 169 27.27 -17.06 14.28
N ALA A 170 25.97 -17.32 14.43
CA ALA A 170 25.46 -18.53 15.09
C ALA A 170 25.82 -19.81 14.30
N SER A 171 25.78 -19.77 12.96
CA SER A 171 26.20 -20.90 12.14
C SER A 171 27.71 -21.16 12.21
N SER A 172 28.54 -20.11 12.30
CA SER A 172 30.00 -20.25 12.46
C SER A 172 30.40 -20.86 13.81
N SER A 173 29.68 -20.57 14.90
CA SER A 173 29.95 -21.16 16.22
C SER A 173 29.58 -22.65 16.33
N VAL A 174 28.65 -23.14 15.50
CA VAL A 174 28.26 -24.57 15.49
C VAL A 174 29.30 -25.43 14.76
N VAL A 175 29.94 -24.91 13.71
CA VAL A 175 30.97 -25.63 12.96
C VAL A 175 32.28 -25.77 13.76
N SER A 176 32.59 -24.83 14.65
CA SER A 176 33.79 -24.90 15.51
C SER A 176 33.69 -25.87 16.71
N HIS A 177 32.57 -26.58 16.87
CA HIS A 177 32.31 -27.51 17.98
C HIS A 177 31.95 -28.93 17.51
N SER A 178 32.20 -29.27 16.25
CA SER A 178 32.14 -30.66 15.79
C SER A 178 33.54 -31.30 15.91
N PRO A 179 33.71 -32.37 16.72
CA PRO A 179 34.98 -33.08 16.90
C PRO A 179 35.43 -33.85 15.65
#